data_AF-A0A7Y8CUB1-F1
#
_entry.id   AF-A0A7Y8CUB1-F1
#
_cell.length_a   1.000
_cell.length_b   1.000
_cell.length_c   1.000
_cell.angle_alpha   90.00
_cell.angle_beta   90.00
_cell.angle_gamma   90.00
#
_symmetry.space_group_name_H-M   'P 1'
#
loop_
_entity.id
_entity.type
_entity.pdbx_description
1 polymer ?
#
loop_
_entity_poly.entity_id
_entity_poly.type
_entity_poly.pdbx_seq_one_letter_code
_entity_poly.pdbx_strand_id
1 'polypeptide(L)'
;MIRATHCTSDVPSGFVRYVVNAYLPEAGLNIQVAQLTQRAAAIDLANLIAPEFPEAKVRISMWAAEFKELPEAKRVNAALMEALATSLQAERPGHEFLTLIGYRSKSQGA
;
A
#
# COMPACT_ATOMS: atom_id res chain seq x y z
N MET A 1 16.76 -4.13 -0.12
CA MET A 1 16.82 -3.72 1.31
C MET A 1 15.94 -2.49 1.49
N ILE A 2 14.72 -2.65 1.99
CA ILE A 2 13.77 -1.53 2.18
C ILE A 2 14.10 -0.86 3.52
N ARG A 3 14.64 0.37 3.48
CA ARG A 3 14.86 1.21 4.68
C ARG A 3 13.53 1.87 5.07
N ALA A 4 12.94 1.44 6.18
CA ALA A 4 11.84 2.16 6.81
C ALA A 4 12.40 3.38 7.57
N THR A 5 12.04 4.59 7.14
CA THR A 5 12.44 5.83 7.81
C THR A 5 11.48 6.09 8.98
N HIS A 6 11.99 6.01 10.22
CA HIS A 6 11.26 6.33 11.44
C HIS A 6 11.01 7.84 11.52
N CYS A 7 9.74 8.27 11.58
CA CYS A 7 9.39 9.62 12.02
C CYS A 7 8.88 9.52 13.47
N THR A 8 9.68 9.97 14.42
CA THR A 8 9.34 10.08 15.84
C THR A 8 8.98 11.52 16.16
N SER A 9 7.72 11.77 16.52
CA SER A 9 7.27 13.00 17.19
C SER A 9 6.05 12.65 18.02
N ASP A 10 6.01 13.14 19.26
CA ASP A 10 5.09 12.80 20.34
C ASP A 10 3.59 13.00 20.00
N VAL A 11 2.99 11.98 19.39
CA VAL A 11 1.53 11.84 19.29
C VAL A 11 1.12 10.80 20.32
N PRO A 12 0.03 10.97 21.10
CA PRO A 12 -0.54 9.89 21.90
C PRO A 12 -1.06 8.82 20.93
N SER A 13 -0.15 7.95 20.46
CA SER A 13 -0.42 7.04 19.35
C SER A 13 -1.32 5.92 19.85
N GLY A 14 -2.56 5.89 19.37
CA GLY A 14 -3.47 4.78 19.62
C GLY A 14 -3.04 3.51 18.90
N PHE A 15 -2.47 3.65 17.69
CA PHE A 15 -1.88 2.54 16.93
C PHE A 15 -0.96 3.06 15.79
N VAL A 16 -0.35 2.13 15.07
CA VAL A 16 0.54 2.40 13.92
C VAL A 16 -0.13 2.03 12.61
N ARG A 17 -0.03 2.91 11.61
CA ARG A 17 -0.38 2.65 10.21
C ARG A 17 0.87 2.52 9.35
N TYR A 18 0.84 1.57 8.43
CA TYR A 18 1.86 1.35 7.41
C TYR A 18 1.27 1.78 6.07
N VAL A 19 1.81 2.86 5.51
CA VAL A 19 1.35 3.42 4.24
C VAL A 19 2.29 2.97 3.14
N VAL A 20 1.75 2.22 2.18
CA VAL A 20 2.47 1.80 0.97
C VAL A 20 2.22 2.84 -0.12
N ASN A 21 3.29 3.45 -0.61
CA ASN A 21 3.26 4.39 -1.71
C ASN A 21 4.04 3.82 -2.90
N ALA A 22 3.53 3.97 -4.11
CA ALA A 22 4.23 3.65 -5.34
C ALA A 22 4.38 4.92 -6.18
N TYR A 23 5.62 5.29 -6.48
CA TYR A 23 5.90 6.35 -7.45
C TYR A 23 6.13 5.72 -8.81
N LEU A 24 5.22 5.99 -9.76
CA LEU A 24 5.32 5.54 -11.14
C LEU A 24 5.89 6.70 -11.99
N PRO A 25 7.14 6.63 -12.47
CA PRO A 25 7.77 7.72 -13.21
C PRO A 25 7.01 8.13 -14.47
N GLU A 26 6.49 7.15 -15.22
CA GLU A 26 5.73 7.38 -16.46
C GLU A 26 4.45 8.21 -16.23
N ALA A 27 3.86 8.09 -15.04
CA ALA A 27 2.65 8.82 -14.67
C ALA A 27 2.97 10.17 -13.98
N GLY A 28 4.22 10.41 -13.56
CA GLY A 28 4.60 11.55 -12.73
C GLY A 28 3.87 11.62 -11.38
N LEU A 29 3.26 10.52 -10.94
CA LEU A 29 2.32 10.47 -9.82
C LEU A 29 2.88 9.61 -8.68
N ASN A 30 2.79 10.15 -7.46
CA ASN A 30 2.94 9.37 -6.24
C ASN A 30 1.56 8.86 -5.82
N ILE A 31 1.37 7.54 -5.87
CA ILE A 31 0.09 6.92 -5.56
C ILE A 31 0.20 6.32 -4.17
N GLN A 32 -0.68 6.78 -3.28
CA GLN A 32 -0.94 6.06 -2.05
C GLN A 32 -1.71 4.79 -2.40
N VAL A 33 -1.04 3.65 -2.30
CA VAL A 33 -1.59 2.35 -2.71
C VAL A 33 -2.47 1.79 -1.60
N ALA A 34 -2.00 1.82 -0.35
CA ALA A 34 -2.73 1.21 0.76
C ALA A 34 -2.32 1.80 2.11
N GLN A 35 -3.27 1.78 3.05
CA GLN A 35 -3.00 2.03 4.47
C GLN A 35 -3.34 0.77 5.27
N LEU A 36 -2.30 0.12 5.79
CA LEU A 36 -2.42 -1.17 6.48
C LEU A 36 -2.10 -1.02 7.96
N THR A 37 -2.72 -1.84 8.78
CA THR A 37 -2.47 -1.92 10.24
C THR A 37 -1.38 -2.93 10.59
N GLN A 38 -0.97 -3.76 9.62
CA GLN A 38 0.01 -4.81 9.78
C GLN A 38 1.23 -4.57 8.89
N ARG A 39 2.43 -4.65 9.48
CA ARG A 39 3.69 -4.45 8.77
C ARG A 39 3.94 -5.51 7.70
N ALA A 40 3.62 -6.78 8.00
CA ALA A 40 3.82 -7.89 7.08
C ALA A 40 3.05 -7.69 5.78
N ALA A 41 1.75 -7.39 5.88
CA ALA A 41 0.91 -7.09 4.72
C ALA A 41 1.45 -5.94 3.86
N ALA A 42 2.03 -4.90 4.47
CA ALA A 42 2.62 -3.79 3.73
C ALA A 42 3.88 -4.21 2.95
N ILE A 43 4.67 -5.13 3.52
CA ILE A 43 5.85 -5.72 2.86
C ILE A 43 5.40 -6.64 1.72
N ASP A 44 4.42 -7.50 1.96
CA ASP A 44 3.88 -8.41 0.95
C ASP A 44 3.35 -7.63 -0.25
N LEU A 45 2.57 -6.57 0.01
CA LEU A 45 2.09 -5.68 -1.05
C LEU A 45 3.23 -5.01 -1.82
N ALA A 46 4.27 -4.55 -1.14
CA ALA A 46 5.41 -3.94 -1.82
C ALA A 46 6.18 -4.94 -2.69
N ASN A 47 6.36 -6.17 -2.21
CA ASN A 47 6.99 -7.26 -2.97
C ASN A 47 6.14 -7.75 -4.13
N LEU A 48 4.84 -7.55 -4.05
CA LEU A 48 3.87 -7.91 -5.06
C LEU A 48 3.86 -6.87 -6.20
N ILE A 49 3.94 -5.57 -5.88
CA ILE A 49 3.96 -4.48 -6.88
C ILE A 49 5.33 -4.32 -7.53
N ALA A 50 6.43 -4.31 -6.77
CA ALA A 50 7.75 -3.92 -7.30
C ALA A 50 8.24 -4.73 -8.53
N PRO A 51 8.05 -6.06 -8.61
CA PRO A 51 8.49 -6.84 -9.78
C PRO A 51 7.74 -6.52 -11.07
N GLU A 52 6.47 -6.13 -10.97
CA GLU A 52 5.62 -5.85 -12.13
C GLU A 52 5.77 -4.42 -12.68
N PHE A 53 6.32 -3.54 -11.84
CA PHE A 53 6.60 -2.16 -12.20
C PHE A 53 8.06 -1.84 -11.83
N PRO A 54 9.04 -2.32 -12.60
CA PRO A 54 10.47 -2.19 -12.27
C PRO A 54 10.94 -0.74 -12.17
N GLU A 55 10.26 0.19 -12.84
CA GLU A 55 10.53 1.62 -12.74
C GLU A 55 9.85 2.28 -11.53
N ALA A 56 8.90 1.60 -10.89
CA ALA A 56 8.19 2.11 -9.73
C ALA A 56 9.09 2.12 -8.49
N LYS A 57 9.14 3.27 -7.81
CA LYS A 57 9.74 3.34 -6.48
C LYS A 57 8.66 3.09 -5.44
N VAL A 58 8.61 1.86 -4.91
CA VAL A 58 7.71 1.50 -3.81
C VAL A 58 8.35 1.85 -2.46
N ARG A 59 7.61 2.55 -1.60
CA ARG A 59 8.05 2.97 -0.26
C ARG A 59 6.98 2.64 0.77
N ILE A 60 7.41 2.17 1.94
CA ILE A 60 6.56 1.95 3.10
C ILE A 60 6.91 3.00 4.15
N SER A 61 5.93 3.83 4.51
CA SER A 61 6.05 4.83 5.57
C SER A 61 5.25 4.40 6.79
N MET A 62 5.75 4.71 7.99
CA MET A 62 5.10 4.40 9.25
C MET A 62 4.54 5.68 9.86
N TRP A 63 3.26 5.65 10.25
CA TRP A 63 2.55 6.80 10.80
C TRP A 63 1.85 6.43 12.11
N ALA A 64 1.95 7.28 13.12
CA ALA A 64 1.12 7.18 14.32
C ALA A 64 -0.32 7.64 13.99
N ALA A 65 -1.30 6.91 14.50
CA ALA A 65 -2.73 7.21 14.32
C ALA A 65 -3.46 7.20 15.68
N GLU A 66 -4.56 7.94 15.78
CA GLU A 66 -5.34 8.03 17.01
C GLU A 66 -6.28 6.83 17.19
N PHE A 67 -6.53 6.39 18.43
CA PHE A 67 -7.36 5.20 18.70
C PHE A 67 -8.81 5.34 18.20
N LYS A 68 -9.34 6.57 18.15
CA LYS A 68 -10.68 6.86 17.59
C LYS A 68 -10.81 6.44 16.13
N GLU A 69 -9.70 6.37 15.40
CA GLU A 69 -9.68 5.99 13.98
C GLU A 69 -9.48 4.49 13.76
N LEU A 70 -9.28 3.71 14.83
CA LEU A 70 -9.03 2.27 14.75
C LEU A 70 -10.19 1.48 14.11
N PRO A 71 -11.48 1.77 14.40
CA PRO A 71 -12.58 1.03 13.77
C PRO A 71 -12.58 1.16 12.25
N GLU A 72 -12.41 2.39 11.75
CA GLU A 72 -12.36 2.65 10.31
C GLU A 72 -11.11 2.04 9.68
N ALA A 73 -9.95 2.17 10.35
CA ALA A 73 -8.71 1.55 9.88
C ALA A 73 -8.83 0.03 9.78
N LYS A 74 -9.52 -0.63 10.72
CA LYS A 74 -9.79 -2.08 10.67
C LYS A 74 -10.70 -2.44 9.50
N ARG A 75 -11.75 -1.65 9.24
CA ARG A 75 -12.69 -1.86 8.13
C ARG A 75 -11.96 -1.77 6.78
N VAL A 76 -11.20 -0.70 6.58
CA VAL A 76 -10.39 -0.51 5.35
C VAL A 76 -9.32 -1.59 5.23
N ASN A 77 -8.64 -1.94 6.33
CA ASN A 77 -7.63 -2.99 6.33
C ASN A 77 -8.22 -4.36 5.97
N ALA A 78 -9.43 -4.70 6.41
CA ALA A 78 -10.07 -5.97 6.03
C ALA A 78 -10.27 -6.07 4.52
N ALA A 79 -10.79 -5.02 3.89
CA ALA A 79 -10.96 -4.96 2.43
C ALA A 79 -9.61 -5.05 1.68
N LEU A 80 -8.57 -4.38 2.18
CA LEU A 80 -7.23 -4.44 1.60
C LEU A 80 -6.59 -5.83 1.74
N MET A 81 -6.80 -6.52 2.86
CA MET A 81 -6.30 -7.88 3.06
C MET A 81 -7.02 -8.89 2.15
N GLU A 82 -8.32 -8.72 1.93
CA GLU A 82 -9.10 -9.52 0.99
C GLU A 82 -8.63 -9.32 -0.46
N ALA A 83 -8.41 -8.06 -0.86
CA ALA A 83 -7.83 -7.74 -2.16
C ALA A 83 -6.44 -8.35 -2.32
N LEU A 84 -5.59 -8.25 -1.30
CA LEU A 84 -4.24 -8.84 -1.30
C LEU A 84 -4.30 -10.36 -1.47
N ALA A 85 -5.15 -11.05 -0.70
CA ALA A 85 -5.32 -12.49 -0.78
C ALA A 85 -5.80 -12.96 -2.17
N THR A 86 -6.76 -12.24 -2.75
CA THR A 86 -7.28 -12.50 -4.10
C THR A 86 -6.20 -12.33 -5.16
N SER A 87 -5.39 -11.27 -5.03
CA SER A 87 -4.35 -10.91 -6.01
C SER A 87 -3.22 -11.93 -6.10
N LEU A 88 -2.90 -12.61 -5.00
CA LEU A 88 -1.81 -13.60 -4.95
C LEU A 88 -2.01 -14.79 -5.89
N GLN A 89 -3.23 -15.04 -6.35
CA GLN A 89 -3.55 -16.15 -7.26
C GLN A 89 -3.56 -15.72 -8.74
N ALA A 90 -3.37 -14.43 -9.04
CA ALA A 90 -3.39 -13.91 -10.40
C ALA A 90 -2.05 -14.12 -11.12
N GLU A 91 -2.09 -14.09 -12.46
CA GLU A 91 -0.87 -14.10 -13.30
C GLU A 91 -0.02 -12.83 -13.10
N ARG A 92 -0.68 -11.71 -12.80
CA ARG A 92 -0.08 -10.40 -12.52
C ARG A 92 -0.64 -9.83 -11.22
N PRO A 93 -0.24 -10.38 -10.07
CA PRO A 93 -0.75 -9.97 -8.76
C PRO A 93 -0.77 -8.45 -8.52
N GLY A 94 0.26 -7.71 -8.90
CA GLY A 94 0.40 -6.25 -8.70
C GLY A 94 -0.64 -5.46 -9.46
N HIS A 95 -0.83 -5.80 -10.74
CA HIS A 95 -1.88 -5.20 -11.55
C HIS A 95 -3.27 -5.55 -11.03
N GLU A 96 -3.49 -6.80 -10.61
CA GLU A 96 -4.77 -7.25 -10.06
C GLU A 96 -5.11 -6.48 -8.77
N PHE A 97 -4.16 -6.40 -7.83
CA PHE A 97 -4.36 -5.65 -6.58
C PHE A 97 -4.72 -4.20 -6.85
N LEU A 98 -3.96 -3.53 -7.71
CA LEU A 98 -4.20 -2.14 -8.09
C LEU A 98 -5.61 -1.98 -8.71
N THR A 99 -6.03 -2.91 -9.55
CA THR A 99 -7.38 -2.90 -10.15
C THR A 99 -8.47 -3.06 -9.09
N LEU A 100 -8.32 -3.98 -8.14
CA LEU A 100 -9.28 -4.24 -7.06
C LEU A 100 -9.46 -3.03 -6.13
N ILE A 101 -8.40 -2.25 -5.90
CA ILE A 101 -8.48 -1.01 -5.12
C ILE A 101 -8.91 0.21 -5.96
N GLY A 102 -9.30 0.00 -7.22
CA GLY A 102 -9.80 1.04 -8.12
C GLY A 102 -8.72 1.89 -8.80
N TYR A 103 -7.44 1.51 -8.71
CA TYR A 103 -6.38 2.16 -9.47
C TYR A 103 -6.47 1.72 -10.94
N ARG A 104 -6.88 2.63 -11.81
CA ARG A 104 -6.85 2.43 -13.26
C ARG A 104 -5.57 3.05 -13.82
N SER A 105 -4.65 2.21 -14.29
CA SER A 105 -3.54 2.68 -15.13
C SER A 105 -4.11 3.39 -16.36
N LYS A 106 -3.57 4.55 -16.72
CA LYS A 106 -3.94 5.28 -17.95
C LYS A 106 -3.44 4.61 -19.24
N SER A 107 -2.83 3.42 -19.18
CA SER A 107 -2.22 2.76 -20.35
C SER A 107 -3.13 1.73 -21.06
N GLN A 108 -4.44 1.99 -21.14
CA GLN A 108 -5.31 1.34 -22.13
C GLN A 108 -6.29 2.37 -22.71
N GLY A 109 -5.79 3.16 -23.66
CA GLY A 109 -6.59 4.15 -24.37
C GLY A 109 -5.82 4.69 -25.58
N ALA A 110 -5.93 3.93 -26.67
CA ALA A 110 -5.76 4.31 -28.09
C ALA A 110 -4.49 5.08 -28.49
#